data_AF-A0A417D5N3-F1
#
_entry.id   AF-A0A417D5N3-F1
#
_cell.length_a   1.000
_cell.length_b   1.000
_cell.length_c   1.000
_cell.angle_alpha   90.00
_cell.angle_beta   90.00
_cell.angle_gamma   90.00
#
_symmetry.space_group_name_H-M   'P 1'
#
loop_
_entity.id
_entity.type
_entity.pdbx_description
1 polymer ?
#
loop_
_entity_poly.entity_id
_entity_poly.type
_entity_poly.pdbx_seq_one_letter_code
_entity_poly.pdbx_strand_id
1 'polypeptide(L)'
;MSILYGFYNDGNVRRAVTEDEVVESWKRFFNRGTNWKDFPQVTSYEEYRKITDKQHLSKAKSMPIKFLKASGKGFFIDKDGYAFGIRDELADVIKVDAFKKQVKDIIEYRTMEYYRRRYVEN
;
A
#
# COMPACT_ATOMS: atom_id res chain seq x y z
N MET A 1 -0.42 -5.49 4.38
CA MET A 1 0.55 -5.42 3.25
C MET A 1 0.30 -4.24 2.30
N SER A 2 -0.42 -3.19 2.68
CA SER A 2 -1.01 -2.34 1.63
C SER A 2 -0.52 -0.90 1.69
N ILE A 3 -0.01 -0.43 0.55
CA ILE A 3 0.05 0.99 0.16
C ILE A 3 -1.32 1.69 0.37
N LEU A 4 -2.41 0.93 0.50
CA LEU A 4 -3.72 1.40 0.95
C LEU A 4 -3.70 2.08 2.34
N TYR A 5 -2.74 1.79 3.21
CA TYR A 5 -2.56 2.58 4.44
C TYR A 5 -2.15 4.02 4.15
N GLY A 6 -1.41 4.24 3.05
CA GLY A 6 -1.15 5.58 2.52
C GLY A 6 -2.44 6.32 2.13
N PHE A 7 -3.45 5.61 1.62
CA PHE A 7 -4.78 6.19 1.39
C PHE A 7 -5.56 6.38 2.69
N TYR A 8 -5.63 5.37 3.55
CA TYR A 8 -6.45 5.44 4.76
C TYR A 8 -6.01 6.54 5.73
N ASN A 9 -4.69 6.75 5.87
CA ASN A 9 -4.10 7.88 6.59
C ASN A 9 -4.77 8.14 7.95
N ASP A 10 -4.74 7.10 8.80
CA ASP A 10 -5.29 7.12 10.16
C ASP A 10 -6.76 7.59 10.26
N GLY A 11 -7.54 7.33 9.22
CA GLY A 11 -8.97 7.66 9.13
C GLY A 11 -9.27 8.91 8.31
N ASN A 12 -8.24 9.70 7.97
CA ASN A 12 -8.37 10.84 7.06
C ASN A 12 -8.06 10.40 5.62
N VAL A 13 -9.00 9.66 5.02
CA VAL A 13 -8.81 9.02 3.71
C VAL A 13 -8.39 10.05 2.65
N ARG A 14 -7.19 9.88 2.10
CA ARG A 14 -6.66 10.69 1.01
C ARG A 14 -7.31 10.30 -0.32
N ARG A 15 -7.53 11.30 -1.19
CA ARG A 15 -7.96 11.05 -2.59
C ARG A 15 -6.83 10.56 -3.47
N ALA A 16 -5.60 10.95 -3.17
CA ALA A 16 -4.42 10.58 -3.92
C ALA A 16 -3.22 10.53 -2.99
N VAL A 17 -2.20 9.77 -3.41
CA VAL A 17 -0.97 9.60 -2.64
C VAL A 17 0.22 9.98 -3.51
N THR A 18 1.16 10.72 -2.94
CA THR A 18 2.40 11.08 -3.63
C THR A 18 3.36 9.89 -3.66
N GLU A 19 4.43 10.00 -4.44
CA GLU A 19 5.49 8.98 -4.46
C GLU A 19 6.16 8.82 -3.10
N ASP A 20 6.37 9.93 -2.39
CA ASP A 20 6.97 9.92 -1.05
C ASP A 20 6.06 9.25 -0.02
N GLU A 21 4.75 9.53 -0.04
CA GLU A 21 3.77 8.88 0.82
C GLU A 21 3.66 7.38 0.53
N VAL A 22 3.80 6.98 -0.74
CA VAL A 22 3.91 5.58 -1.14
C VAL A 22 5.15 4.94 -0.54
N VAL A 23 6.32 5.58 -0.68
CA VAL A 23 7.59 5.07 -0.13
C VAL A 23 7.53 4.97 1.38
N GLU A 24 6.96 5.96 2.06
CA GLU A 24 6.79 5.95 3.51
C GLU A 24 5.92 4.77 3.96
N SER A 25 4.72 4.62 3.39
CA SER A 25 3.81 3.52 3.72
C SER A 25 4.43 2.15 3.39
N TRP A 26 5.18 2.07 2.30
CA TRP A 26 5.87 0.86 1.86
C TRP A 26 6.98 0.45 2.83
N LYS A 27 7.86 1.40 3.19
CA LYS A 27 8.95 1.16 4.14
C LYS A 27 8.42 0.88 5.55
N ARG A 28 7.36 1.56 6.00
CA ARG A 28 6.71 1.29 7.29
C ARG A 28 6.30 -0.19 7.42
N PHE A 29 5.84 -0.79 6.33
CA PHE A 29 5.48 -2.21 6.30
C PHE A 29 6.72 -3.14 6.33
N PHE A 30 7.68 -2.95 5.43
CA PHE A 30 8.84 -3.85 5.31
C PHE A 30 9.84 -3.71 6.46
N ASN A 31 9.92 -2.54 7.10
CA ASN A 31 10.75 -2.32 8.29
C ASN A 31 10.16 -2.94 9.56
N ARG A 32 8.93 -3.45 9.53
CA ARG A 32 8.29 -4.05 10.70
C ARG A 32 8.73 -5.50 10.88
N GLY A 33 9.39 -5.79 12.01
CA GLY A 33 9.76 -7.15 12.39
C GLY A 33 10.58 -7.85 11.30
N THR A 34 10.09 -8.98 10.81
CA THR A 34 10.77 -9.79 9.77
C THR A 34 10.16 -9.64 8.38
N ASN A 35 9.31 -8.63 8.17
CA ASN A 35 8.64 -8.40 6.88
C ASN A 35 9.60 -8.14 5.74
N TRP A 36 10.79 -7.60 6.02
CA TRP A 36 11.86 -7.40 5.04
C TRP A 36 12.24 -8.68 4.28
N LYS A 37 12.05 -9.87 4.88
CA LYS A 37 12.31 -11.17 4.24
C LYS A 37 11.39 -11.43 3.03
N ASP A 38 10.24 -10.76 3.00
CA ASP A 38 9.27 -10.90 1.91
C ASP A 38 9.51 -9.85 0.82
N PHE A 39 10.54 -9.01 0.99
CA PHE A 39 10.92 -8.08 -0.06
C PHE A 39 11.50 -8.87 -1.25
N PRO A 40 11.06 -8.61 -2.48
CA PRO A 40 11.49 -9.40 -3.63
C PRO A 40 13.01 -9.37 -3.83
N GLN A 41 13.61 -10.54 -4.07
CA GLN A 41 15.02 -10.69 -4.46
C GLN A 41 16.02 -10.23 -3.38
N VAL A 42 15.63 -10.26 -2.10
CA VAL A 42 16.52 -10.03 -0.97
C VAL A 42 16.82 -11.36 -0.28
N THR A 43 18.10 -11.61 0.01
CA THR A 43 18.55 -12.83 0.69
C THR A 43 19.03 -12.56 2.12
N SER A 44 19.39 -11.31 2.45
CA SER A 44 19.84 -10.91 3.79
C SER A 44 19.30 -9.55 4.21
N TYR A 45 19.31 -9.29 5.52
CA TYR A 45 18.89 -8.00 6.06
C TYR A 45 19.84 -6.87 5.63
N GLU A 46 21.13 -7.16 5.46
CA GLU A 46 22.10 -6.17 4.98
C GLU A 46 21.83 -5.74 3.53
N GLU A 47 21.41 -6.68 2.67
CA GLU A 47 20.97 -6.36 1.31
C GLU A 47 19.72 -5.50 1.33
N TYR A 48 18.72 -5.86 2.15
CA TYR A 48 17.51 -5.05 2.32
C TYR A 48 17.82 -3.60 2.70
N ARG A 49 18.75 -3.40 3.63
CA ARG A 49 19.16 -2.08 4.12
C ARG A 49 19.84 -1.19 3.07
N LYS A 50 20.36 -1.79 1.99
CA LYS A 50 20.99 -1.06 0.87
C LYS A 50 19.96 -0.61 -0.18
N ILE A 51 18.70 -1.02 -0.07
CA ILE A 51 17.65 -0.66 -1.02
C ILE A 51 17.34 0.82 -0.87
N THR A 52 17.47 1.54 -1.99
CA THR A 52 17.18 2.97 -2.06
C THR A 52 15.68 3.24 -2.15
N ASP A 53 15.26 4.46 -1.80
CA ASP A 53 13.87 4.89 -1.93
C ASP A 53 13.36 4.80 -3.37
N LYS A 54 14.23 5.07 -4.36
CA LYS A 54 13.94 4.86 -5.79
C LYS A 54 13.63 3.40 -6.12
N GLN A 55 14.38 2.46 -5.55
CA GLN A 55 14.12 1.02 -5.73
C GLN A 55 12.85 0.58 -5.01
N HIS A 56 12.60 1.07 -3.79
CA HIS A 56 11.34 0.86 -3.08
C HIS A 56 10.14 1.34 -3.91
N LEU A 57 10.21 2.57 -4.43
CA LEU A 57 9.17 3.14 -5.27
C LEU A 57 8.95 2.35 -6.56
N SER A 58 10.03 1.97 -7.25
CA SER A 58 9.95 1.16 -8.47
C SER A 58 9.26 -0.18 -8.22
N LYS A 59 9.60 -0.86 -7.12
CA LYS A 59 8.92 -2.09 -6.70
C LYS A 59 7.45 -1.81 -6.37
N ALA A 60 7.13 -0.82 -5.55
CA ALA A 60 5.76 -0.42 -5.22
C ALA A 60 4.89 -0.12 -6.46
N LYS A 61 5.44 0.60 -7.45
CA LYS A 61 4.79 0.91 -8.73
C LYS A 61 4.49 -0.33 -9.54
N SER A 62 5.48 -1.22 -9.70
CA SER A 62 5.32 -2.49 -10.44
C SER A 62 4.41 -3.47 -9.71
N MET A 63 4.43 -3.49 -8.38
CA MET A 63 3.48 -4.18 -7.51
C MET A 63 3.53 -3.59 -6.08
N PRO A 64 2.38 -3.28 -5.46
CA PRO A 64 1.01 -3.62 -5.86
C PRO A 64 0.31 -2.56 -6.72
N ILE A 65 0.87 -1.36 -6.95
CA ILE A 65 0.11 -0.25 -7.57
C ILE A 65 -0.44 -0.62 -8.95
N LYS A 66 0.39 -1.21 -9.83
CA LYS A 66 -0.05 -1.72 -11.13
C LYS A 66 -1.27 -2.64 -11.01
N PHE A 67 -1.25 -3.56 -10.05
CA PHE A 67 -2.35 -4.51 -9.82
C PHE A 67 -3.57 -3.84 -9.18
N LEU A 68 -3.40 -2.85 -8.31
CA LEU A 68 -4.52 -2.08 -7.75
C LEU A 68 -5.27 -1.34 -8.86
N LYS A 69 -4.54 -0.68 -9.77
CA LYS A 69 -5.13 0.00 -10.93
C LYS A 69 -5.84 -0.98 -11.87
N ALA A 70 -5.24 -2.15 -12.14
CA ALA A 70 -5.81 -3.15 -13.03
C ALA A 70 -7.04 -3.86 -12.44
N SER A 71 -6.99 -4.25 -11.15
CA SER A 71 -8.06 -5.02 -10.49
C SER A 71 -9.21 -4.15 -9.98
N GLY A 72 -8.95 -2.86 -9.70
CA GLY A 72 -9.94 -1.95 -9.13
C GLY A 72 -11.01 -1.46 -10.10
N LYS A 73 -10.98 -1.85 -11.39
CA LYS A 73 -11.86 -1.39 -12.50
C LYS A 73 -12.51 -0.03 -12.23
N GLY A 74 -11.70 1.02 -12.35
CA GLY A 74 -12.11 2.41 -12.18
C GLY A 74 -11.98 2.96 -10.77
N PHE A 75 -11.78 2.16 -9.73
CA PHE A 75 -11.59 2.68 -8.36
C PHE A 75 -10.26 3.42 -8.18
N PHE A 76 -9.16 2.83 -8.64
CA PHE A 76 -7.83 3.44 -8.61
C PHE A 76 -7.45 3.96 -10.00
N ILE A 77 -6.98 5.20 -10.07
CA ILE A 77 -6.65 5.90 -11.31
C ILE A 77 -5.26 6.54 -11.25
N ASP A 78 -4.68 6.78 -12.43
CA ASP A 78 -3.54 7.69 -12.55
C ASP A 78 -3.98 9.14 -12.28
N LYS A 79 -3.12 9.91 -11.63
CA LYS A 79 -3.40 11.31 -11.30
C LYS A 79 -2.13 12.15 -11.34
N ASP A 80 -2.19 13.26 -12.06
CA ASP A 80 -1.02 14.11 -12.29
C ASP A 80 -0.45 14.66 -10.98
N GLY A 81 0.87 14.59 -10.82
CA GLY A 81 1.57 14.99 -9.60
C GLY A 81 1.47 13.99 -8.44
N TYR A 82 0.84 12.83 -8.64
CA TYR A 82 0.68 11.78 -7.63
C TYR A 82 1.16 10.42 -8.15
N ALA A 83 1.43 9.49 -7.24
CA ALA A 83 1.74 8.12 -7.62
C ALA A 83 0.51 7.40 -8.17
N PHE A 84 -0.66 7.65 -7.58
CA PHE A 84 -2.00 7.26 -8.04
C PHE A 84 -3.07 7.83 -7.10
N GLY A 85 -4.34 7.74 -7.51
CA GLY A 85 -5.48 8.21 -6.73
C GLY A 85 -6.68 7.28 -6.77
N ILE A 86 -7.70 7.67 -6.01
CA ILE A 86 -9.07 7.17 -6.11
C ILE A 86 -9.79 8.04 -7.13
N ARG A 87 -10.68 7.45 -7.94
CA ARG A 87 -11.51 8.19 -8.90
C ARG A 87 -12.29 9.34 -8.25
N ASP A 88 -12.43 10.43 -9.00
CA ASP A 88 -12.92 11.69 -8.45
C ASP A 88 -14.40 11.62 -8.02
N GLU A 89 -15.22 10.75 -8.61
CA GLU A 89 -16.63 10.59 -8.24
C GLU A 89 -16.82 10.01 -6.83
N LEU A 90 -15.76 9.43 -6.24
CA LEU A 90 -15.79 8.93 -4.87
C LEU A 90 -15.34 9.99 -3.84
N ALA A 91 -15.05 11.23 -4.27
CA ALA A 91 -14.51 12.28 -3.40
C ALA A 91 -15.39 12.59 -2.17
N ASP A 92 -16.71 12.46 -2.29
CA ASP A 92 -17.63 12.64 -1.16
C ASP A 92 -17.85 11.34 -0.39
N VAL A 93 -17.84 10.20 -1.08
CA VAL A 93 -17.97 8.87 -0.46
C VAL A 93 -16.85 8.60 0.53
N ILE A 94 -15.61 8.97 0.21
CA ILE A 94 -14.46 8.75 1.10
C ILE A 94 -14.55 9.55 2.42
N LYS A 95 -15.40 10.59 2.49
CA LYS A 95 -15.62 11.39 3.70
C LYS A 95 -16.64 10.74 4.63
N VAL A 96 -17.45 9.80 4.14
CA VAL A 96 -18.49 9.12 4.90
C VAL A 96 -17.86 8.18 5.93
N ASP A 97 -18.22 8.32 7.20
CA ASP A 97 -17.59 7.54 8.28
C ASP A 97 -17.81 6.04 8.17
N ALA A 98 -18.97 5.62 7.66
CA ALA A 98 -19.22 4.20 7.35
C ALA A 98 -18.22 3.67 6.31
N PHE A 99 -17.92 4.46 5.28
CA PHE A 99 -16.93 4.09 4.26
C PHE A 99 -15.52 4.01 4.85
N LYS A 100 -15.11 5.01 5.65
CA LYS A 100 -13.81 4.99 6.34
C LYS A 100 -13.63 3.74 7.20
N LYS A 101 -14.67 3.36 7.95
CA LYS A 101 -14.67 2.13 8.77
C LYS A 101 -14.51 0.88 7.90
N GLN A 102 -15.29 0.76 6.83
CA GLN A 102 -15.16 -0.39 5.92
C GLN A 102 -13.78 -0.47 5.24
N VAL A 103 -13.18 0.67 4.86
CA VAL A 103 -11.81 0.72 4.34
C VAL A 103 -10.80 0.26 5.39
N LYS A 104 -10.97 0.68 6.65
CA LYS A 104 -10.14 0.20 7.76
C LYS A 104 -10.27 -1.32 7.90
N ASP A 105 -11.49 -1.84 7.97
CA ASP A 105 -11.79 -3.25 8.18
C ASP A 105 -11.16 -4.13 7.08
N ILE A 106 -11.27 -3.74 5.81
CA ILE A 106 -10.68 -4.52 4.71
C ILE A 106 -9.15 -4.47 4.71
N ILE A 107 -8.55 -3.35 5.11
CA ILE A 107 -7.10 -3.21 5.22
C ILE A 107 -6.57 -4.07 6.38
N GLU A 108 -7.27 -4.07 7.53
CA GLU A 108 -6.94 -4.89 8.69
C GLU A 108 -7.09 -6.38 8.38
N TYR A 109 -8.20 -6.79 7.77
CA TYR A 109 -8.41 -8.15 7.29
C TYR A 109 -7.29 -8.61 6.35
N ARG A 110 -6.94 -7.80 5.34
CA ARG A 110 -5.82 -8.11 4.42
C ARG A 110 -4.48 -8.21 5.13
N THR A 111 -4.29 -7.44 6.22
CA THR A 111 -3.07 -7.50 7.01
C THR A 111 -3.03 -8.78 7.86
N MET A 112 -4.14 -9.17 8.47
CA MET A 112 -4.25 -10.46 9.17
C MET A 112 -4.04 -11.64 8.22
N GLU A 113 -4.68 -11.64 7.05
CA GLU A 113 -4.57 -12.73 6.07
C GLU A 113 -3.13 -12.87 5.55
N TYR A 114 -2.41 -11.76 5.35
CA TYR A 114 -0.98 -11.78 5.03
C TYR A 114 -0.16 -12.51 6.09
N TYR A 115 -0.32 -12.16 7.36
CA TYR A 115 0.40 -12.84 8.44
C TYR A 115 -0.04 -14.30 8.58
N ARG A 116 -1.35 -14.59 8.48
CA ARG A 116 -1.88 -15.95 8.53
C ARG A 116 -1.22 -16.85 7.49
N ARG A 117 -1.20 -16.43 6.22
CA ARG A 117 -0.56 -17.20 5.13
C ARG A 117 0.93 -17.38 5.40
N ARG A 118 1.62 -16.35 5.86
CA ARG A 118 3.04 -16.42 6.22
C ARG A 118 3.32 -17.48 7.31
N TYR A 119 2.39 -17.76 8.22
CA TYR A 119 2.58 -18.78 9.26
C TYR A 119 2.03 -20.17 8.90
N VAL A 120 1.19 -20.27 7.87
CA VAL A 120 0.57 -21.53 7.42
C VAL A 120 1.33 -22.14 6.23
N GLU A 121 1.88 -21.30 5.36
CA GLU A 121 2.58 -21.69 4.14
C GLU A 121 4.11 -21.75 4.31
N ASN A 122 4.64 -21.29 5.46
CA ASN A 122 6.02 -21.53 5.90
C ASN A 122 6.04 -22.55 7.04
#